data_AF-A0A357D462-F1
#
_entry.id   AF-A0A357D462-F1
#
_cell.length_a   1.000
_cell.length_b   1.000
_cell.length_c   1.000
_cell.angle_alpha   90.00
_cell.angle_beta   90.00
_cell.angle_gamma   90.00
#
_symmetry.space_group_name_H-M   'P 1'
#
loop_
_entity.id
_entity.type
_entity.pdbx_description
1 polymer ?
#
loop_
_entity_poly.entity_id
_entity_poly.type
_entity_poly.pdbx_seq_one_letter_code
_entity_poly.pdbx_strand_id
1 'polypeptide(L)'
;MFGFLRRKLRLAYLRKKPPTPRSRRNLSPDLEANLAAFRRKLGASPDLIIRRLRLGPETGIAGALLMIGGLTDQQVVNRDIIRPLMNEMKQAKGKGTEDLLDYLADKVVVIGEVRREPQFEQALDLLLQGDTILLL
;
A
#
# COMPACT_ATOMS: atom_id res chain seq x y z
N MET A 1 39.59 -5.52 7.03
CA MET A 1 38.45 -5.65 7.98
C MET A 1 37.41 -4.52 7.89
N PHE A 2 37.29 -3.77 6.78
CA PHE A 2 36.37 -2.60 6.69
C PHE A 2 35.34 -2.65 5.53
N GLY A 3 35.25 -3.77 4.80
CA GLY A 3 34.30 -3.91 3.66
C GLY A 3 32.83 -3.94 4.09
N PHE A 4 32.55 -4.45 5.30
CA PHE A 4 31.20 -4.58 5.83
C PHE A 4 30.57 -3.22 6.18
N LEU A 5 31.39 -2.28 6.66
CA LEU A 5 30.94 -0.94 7.05
C LEU A 5 30.58 -0.08 5.82
N ARG A 6 31.34 -0.20 4.72
CA ARG A 6 31.03 0.51 3.47
C ARG A 6 29.72 0.05 2.82
N ARG A 7 29.36 -1.23 2.98
CA ARG A 7 28.09 -1.77 2.45
C ARG A 7 26.88 -1.25 3.22
N LYS A 8 26.95 -1.19 4.55
CA LYS A 8 25.89 -0.58 5.38
C LYS A 8 25.74 0.92 5.13
N LEU A 9 26.86 1.64 4.98
CA LEU A 9 26.84 3.07 4.67
C LEU A 9 26.28 3.36 3.27
N ARG A 10 26.58 2.52 2.26
CA ARG A 10 26.01 2.65 0.91
C ARG A 10 24.50 2.38 0.87
N LEU A 11 24.00 1.44 1.68
CA LEU A 11 22.56 1.19 1.83
C LEU A 11 21.85 2.34 2.56
N ALA A 12 22.48 2.93 3.58
CA ALA A 12 21.96 4.13 4.25
C ALA A 12 21.99 5.37 3.33
N TYR A 13 23.00 5.47 2.46
CA TYR A 13 23.10 6.54 1.46
C TYR A 13 22.06 6.41 0.35
N LEU A 14 21.73 5.19 -0.10
CA LEU A 14 20.65 4.95 -1.07
C LEU A 14 19.26 5.23 -0.48
N ARG A 15 19.07 5.04 0.84
CA ARG A 15 17.88 5.48 1.58
C ARG A 15 17.74 7.00 1.71
N LYS A 16 18.84 7.75 1.59
CA LYS A 16 18.87 9.22 1.69
C LYS A 16 18.96 9.94 0.34
N LYS A 17 18.98 9.22 -0.78
CA LYS A 17 19.06 9.84 -2.10
C LYS A 17 17.72 10.57 -2.35
N PRO A 18 17.71 11.90 -2.56
CA PRO A 18 16.47 12.60 -2.86
C PRO A 18 15.91 12.00 -4.16
N PRO A 19 14.62 11.66 -4.20
CA PRO A 19 14.01 11.16 -5.43
C PRO A 19 14.23 12.22 -6.52
N THR A 20 14.70 11.76 -7.68
CA THR A 20 14.69 12.53 -8.93
C THR A 20 13.36 13.27 -9.08
N PRO A 21 13.31 14.50 -9.64
CA PRO A 21 12.09 15.28 -9.74
C PRO A 21 11.10 14.58 -10.70
N ARG A 22 10.41 13.59 -10.17
CA ARG A 22 9.23 13.01 -10.79
C ARG A 22 8.08 13.97 -10.49
N SER A 23 7.22 14.19 -11.48
CA SER A 23 6.00 14.96 -11.34
C SER A 23 5.30 14.61 -10.02
N ARG A 24 5.17 15.58 -9.12
CA ARG A 24 4.50 15.41 -7.81
C ARG A 24 2.99 15.38 -8.02
N ARG A 25 2.49 14.29 -8.60
CA ARG A 25 1.06 14.06 -8.79
C ARG A 25 0.48 13.36 -7.56
N ASN A 26 -0.59 13.90 -7.03
CA ASN A 26 -1.37 13.23 -5.98
C ASN A 26 -2.20 12.08 -6.58
N LEU A 27 -2.55 11.12 -5.73
CA LEU A 27 -3.53 10.09 -6.04
C LEU A 27 -4.89 10.75 -6.35
N SER A 28 -5.60 10.16 -7.31
CA SER A 28 -6.97 10.55 -7.65
C SER A 28 -7.94 10.09 -6.55
N PRO A 29 -9.06 10.78 -6.31
CA PRO A 29 -10.17 10.21 -5.54
C PRO A 29 -10.86 9.04 -6.27
N ASP A 30 -10.63 8.88 -7.58
CA ASP A 30 -11.13 7.74 -8.35
C ASP A 30 -10.16 6.55 -8.26
N LEU A 31 -10.61 5.47 -7.61
CA LEU A 31 -9.88 4.22 -7.47
C LEU A 31 -9.45 3.62 -8.81
N GLU A 32 -10.35 3.57 -9.80
CA GLU A 32 -10.06 2.95 -11.10
C GLU A 32 -9.04 3.78 -11.88
N ALA A 33 -9.08 5.11 -11.75
CA ALA A 33 -8.05 5.99 -12.31
C ALA A 33 -6.67 5.72 -11.71
N ASN A 34 -6.59 5.45 -10.39
CA ASN A 34 -5.34 5.09 -9.72
C ASN A 34 -4.85 3.70 -10.15
N LEU A 35 -5.73 2.70 -10.19
CA LEU A 35 -5.39 1.34 -10.62
C LEU A 35 -4.87 1.31 -12.06
N ALA A 36 -5.51 2.05 -12.96
CA ALA A 36 -5.04 2.21 -14.33
C ALA A 36 -3.67 2.90 -14.39
N ALA A 37 -3.41 3.91 -13.53
CA ALA A 37 -2.12 4.58 -13.46
C ALA A 37 -1.00 3.64 -13.00
N PHE A 38 -1.23 2.82 -11.95
CA PHE A 38 -0.28 1.81 -11.50
C PHE A 38 0.01 0.77 -12.59
N ARG A 39 -1.03 0.23 -13.25
CA ARG A 39 -0.88 -0.71 -14.37
C ARG A 39 -0.08 -0.13 -15.52
N ARG A 40 -0.34 1.12 -15.92
CA ARG A 40 0.42 1.79 -16.98
C ARG A 40 1.89 1.98 -16.62
N LYS A 41 2.18 2.32 -15.36
CA LYS A 41 3.54 2.64 -14.91
C LYS A 41 4.38 1.38 -14.70
N LEU A 42 3.79 0.31 -14.19
CA LEU A 42 4.45 -0.98 -13.96
C LEU A 42 4.38 -1.91 -15.18
N GLY A 43 3.59 -1.55 -16.20
CA GLY A 43 3.38 -2.36 -17.40
C GLY A 43 2.63 -3.67 -17.10
N ALA A 44 2.74 -4.62 -18.01
CA ALA A 44 2.22 -5.98 -17.83
C ALA A 44 3.13 -6.83 -16.92
N SER A 45 3.71 -6.23 -15.87
CA SER A 45 4.52 -6.97 -14.92
C SER A 45 3.66 -8.06 -14.28
N PRO A 46 4.03 -9.35 -14.41
CA PRO A 46 3.25 -10.45 -13.83
C PRO A 46 3.27 -10.41 -12.30
N ASP A 47 4.18 -9.63 -11.72
CA ASP A 47 4.37 -9.55 -10.28
C ASP A 47 3.40 -8.57 -9.63
N LEU A 48 2.78 -7.63 -10.36
CA LEU A 48 1.78 -6.74 -9.75
C LEU A 48 0.49 -7.49 -9.44
N ILE A 49 0.22 -7.69 -8.16
CA ILE A 49 -0.99 -8.30 -7.66
C ILE A 49 -1.93 -7.21 -7.17
N ILE A 50 -3.12 -7.14 -7.77
CA ILE A 50 -4.19 -6.22 -7.38
C ILE A 50 -5.35 -7.05 -6.86
N ARG A 51 -5.70 -6.88 -5.59
CA ARG A 51 -6.84 -7.54 -4.94
C ARG A 51 -7.91 -6.50 -4.65
N ARG A 52 -9.03 -6.58 -5.36
CA ARG A 52 -10.20 -5.74 -5.10
C ARG A 52 -10.94 -6.23 -3.87
N LEU A 53 -11.43 -5.30 -3.08
CA LEU A 53 -12.13 -5.57 -1.84
C LEU A 53 -13.18 -4.48 -1.61
N ARG A 54 -14.27 -4.82 -0.91
CA ARG A 54 -15.30 -3.86 -0.51
C ARG A 54 -15.29 -3.71 0.99
N LEU A 55 -15.35 -2.47 1.43
CA LEU A 55 -15.10 -2.06 2.80
C LEU A 55 -16.30 -1.30 3.35
N GLY A 56 -17.14 -1.95 4.14
CA GLY A 56 -18.28 -1.30 4.82
C GLY A 56 -19.56 -2.13 4.72
N PRO A 57 -20.64 -1.70 5.39
CA PRO A 57 -21.93 -2.36 5.30
C PRO A 57 -22.62 -2.12 3.94
N GLU A 58 -23.46 -3.08 3.56
CA GLU A 58 -24.38 -3.14 2.40
C GLU A 58 -23.79 -2.91 1.00
N THR A 59 -23.30 -1.72 0.69
CA THR A 59 -22.70 -1.38 -0.62
C THR A 59 -21.18 -1.27 -0.57
N GLY A 60 -20.62 -0.91 0.60
CA GLY A 60 -19.19 -0.82 0.89
C GLY A 60 -18.41 0.21 0.06
N ILE A 61 -17.35 0.76 0.63
CA ILE A 61 -16.34 1.55 -0.09
C ILE A 61 -15.55 0.59 -0.98
N ALA A 62 -15.44 0.89 -2.27
CA ALA A 62 -14.59 0.13 -3.16
C ALA A 62 -13.13 0.41 -2.81
N GLY A 63 -12.35 -0.64 -2.58
CA GLY A 63 -10.93 -0.51 -2.33
C GLY A 63 -10.12 -1.55 -3.09
N ALA A 64 -8.82 -1.36 -3.12
CA ALA A 64 -7.89 -2.32 -3.71
C ALA A 64 -6.59 -2.39 -2.91
N LEU A 65 -6.11 -3.61 -2.72
CA LEU A 65 -4.80 -3.90 -2.17
C LEU A 65 -3.82 -4.18 -3.32
N LEU A 66 -2.70 -3.45 -3.35
CA LEU A 66 -1.64 -3.61 -4.34
C LEU A 66 -0.38 -4.13 -3.65
N MET A 67 0.26 -5.12 -4.27
CA MET A 67 1.52 -5.70 -3.80
C MET A 67 2.32 -6.27 -4.99
N ILE A 68 3.62 -6.51 -4.79
CA ILE A 68 4.48 -7.16 -5.78
C ILE A 68 4.77 -8.60 -5.33
N GLY A 69 4.36 -9.57 -6.14
CA GLY A 69 4.67 -10.99 -6.01
C GLY A 69 6.18 -11.20 -5.98
N GLY A 70 6.68 -11.89 -4.96
CA GLY A 70 8.11 -12.10 -4.75
C GLY A 70 8.79 -11.04 -3.87
N LEU A 71 8.16 -9.88 -3.61
CA LEU A 71 8.60 -8.92 -2.59
C LEU A 71 7.76 -8.97 -1.32
N THR A 72 6.55 -9.54 -1.41
CA THR A 72 5.60 -9.60 -0.31
C THR A 72 5.17 -11.05 -0.04
N ASP A 73 5.10 -11.45 1.24
CA ASP A 73 4.53 -12.72 1.65
C ASP A 73 3.00 -12.66 1.60
N GLN A 74 2.42 -13.31 0.58
CA GLN A 74 0.98 -13.30 0.35
C GLN A 74 0.18 -14.00 1.46
N GLN A 75 0.77 -14.98 2.17
CA GLN A 75 0.07 -15.67 3.26
C GLN A 75 -0.07 -14.75 4.46
N VAL A 76 0.99 -14.02 4.80
CA VAL A 76 0.99 -12.99 5.84
C VAL A 76 -0.01 -11.90 5.49
N VAL A 77 0.04 -11.34 4.27
CA VAL A 77 -0.92 -10.31 3.85
C VAL A 77 -2.37 -10.79 3.94
N ASN A 78 -2.65 -12.03 3.54
CA ASN A 78 -4.02 -12.54 3.60
C ASN A 78 -4.50 -12.75 5.03
N ARG A 79 -3.65 -13.35 5.88
CA ARG A 79 -4.00 -13.69 7.25
C ARG A 79 -4.09 -12.45 8.13
N ASP A 80 -3.17 -11.52 7.94
CA ASP A 80 -2.94 -10.44 8.90
C ASP A 80 -3.50 -9.10 8.38
N ILE A 81 -3.58 -8.88 7.07
CA ILE A 81 -4.18 -7.65 6.51
C ILE A 81 -5.62 -7.93 6.04
N ILE A 82 -5.80 -8.81 5.05
CA ILE A 82 -7.11 -8.95 4.38
C ILE A 82 -8.19 -9.51 5.32
N ARG A 83 -7.91 -10.58 6.07
CA ARG A 83 -8.91 -11.19 6.96
C ARG A 83 -9.36 -10.25 8.08
N PRO A 84 -8.45 -9.56 8.82
CA PRO A 84 -8.85 -8.59 9.82
C PRO A 84 -9.65 -7.44 9.23
N LEU A 85 -9.23 -6.89 8.08
CA LEU A 85 -10.01 -5.88 7.35
C LEU A 85 -11.43 -6.39 7.11
N MET A 86 -11.61 -7.54 6.46
CA MET A 86 -12.93 -8.08 6.15
C MET A 86 -13.81 -8.36 7.37
N ASN A 87 -13.21 -8.78 8.49
CA ASN A 87 -13.95 -9.10 9.71
C ASN A 87 -14.42 -7.83 10.44
N GLU A 88 -13.55 -6.84 10.59
CA GLU A 88 -13.89 -5.59 11.26
C GLU A 88 -14.89 -4.76 10.44
N MET A 89 -14.85 -4.88 9.12
CA MET A 89 -15.77 -4.20 8.20
C MET A 89 -17.21 -4.68 8.33
N LYS A 90 -17.41 -5.94 8.75
CA LYS A 90 -18.74 -6.46 9.10
C LYS A 90 -19.27 -5.85 10.40
N GLN A 91 -18.37 -5.42 11.29
CA GLN A 91 -18.69 -4.85 12.60
C GLN A 91 -18.89 -3.33 12.52
N ALA A 92 -18.20 -2.65 11.59
CA ALA A 92 -18.27 -1.20 11.38
C ALA A 92 -19.57 -0.78 10.66
N LYS A 93 -20.72 -0.85 11.34
CA LYS A 93 -21.98 -0.30 10.84
C LYS A 93 -21.92 1.24 10.83
N GLY A 94 -21.99 1.85 9.65
CA GLY A 94 -22.37 3.27 9.48
C GLY A 94 -21.27 4.33 9.60
N LYS A 95 -19.98 3.98 9.44
CA LYS A 95 -18.86 4.95 9.48
C LYS A 95 -18.39 5.33 8.07
N GLY A 96 -18.03 6.61 7.87
CA GLY A 96 -17.53 7.14 6.59
C GLY A 96 -16.10 6.69 6.26
N THR A 97 -15.60 7.07 5.08
CA THR A 97 -14.27 6.64 4.58
C THR A 97 -13.10 7.11 5.44
N GLU A 98 -13.13 8.33 5.98
CA GLU A 98 -12.07 8.82 6.88
C GLU A 98 -12.07 8.08 8.20
N ASP A 99 -13.24 7.93 8.83
CA ASP A 99 -13.40 7.13 10.06
C ASP A 99 -12.92 5.70 9.87
N LEU A 100 -13.11 5.14 8.68
CA LEU A 100 -12.60 3.83 8.33
C LEU A 100 -11.07 3.82 8.27
N LEU A 101 -10.44 4.77 7.59
CA LEU A 101 -8.98 4.84 7.51
C LEU A 101 -8.32 5.01 8.88
N ASP A 102 -8.88 5.84 9.75
CA ASP A 102 -8.38 6.01 11.12
C ASP A 102 -8.61 4.75 11.95
N TYR A 103 -9.78 4.15 11.83
CA TYR A 103 -10.07 2.88 12.49
C TYR A 103 -9.17 1.74 12.01
N LEU A 104 -8.85 1.70 10.71
CA LEU A 104 -7.93 0.74 10.13
C LEU A 104 -6.50 1.00 10.59
N ALA A 105 -6.06 2.26 10.67
CA ALA A 105 -4.76 2.59 11.22
C ALA A 105 -4.65 2.07 12.66
N ASP A 106 -5.63 2.35 13.53
CA ASP A 106 -5.58 1.95 14.94
C ASP A 106 -5.58 0.42 15.16
N LYS A 107 -6.19 -0.36 14.26
CA LYS A 107 -6.36 -1.82 14.42
C LYS A 107 -5.39 -2.66 13.59
N VAL A 108 -5.00 -2.20 12.40
CA VAL A 108 -4.04 -2.91 11.52
C VAL A 108 -2.59 -2.67 11.97
N VAL A 109 -2.33 -1.62 12.76
CA VAL A 109 -1.01 -1.33 13.38
C VAL A 109 -0.45 -2.48 14.22
N VAL A 110 -1.27 -3.46 14.61
CA VAL A 110 -0.81 -4.65 15.35
C VAL A 110 0.18 -5.50 14.52
N ILE A 111 0.22 -5.36 13.20
CA ILE A 111 1.02 -6.20 12.29
C ILE A 111 2.17 -5.43 11.61
N GLY A 112 2.13 -4.09 11.57
CA GLY A 112 3.17 -3.28 10.93
C GLY A 112 2.92 -1.77 11.00
N GLU A 113 3.86 -0.98 10.46
CA GLU A 113 3.73 0.47 10.35
C GLU A 113 2.73 0.85 9.24
N VAL A 114 1.63 1.51 9.62
CA VAL A 114 0.65 2.08 8.66
C VAL A 114 0.95 3.55 8.48
N ARG A 115 1.02 4.01 7.22
CA ARG A 115 1.22 5.43 6.89
C ARG A 115 0.31 5.84 5.73
N ARG A 116 -0.23 7.06 5.79
CA ARG A 116 -1.00 7.65 4.68
C ARG A 116 -0.05 8.27 3.68
N GLU A 117 -0.18 7.92 2.40
CA GLU A 117 0.65 8.45 1.33
C GLU A 117 -0.23 9.05 0.22
N PRO A 118 -0.36 10.38 0.10
CA PRO A 118 -1.18 11.00 -0.92
C PRO A 118 -0.49 11.09 -2.29
N GLN A 119 0.83 10.91 -2.38
CA GLN A 119 1.59 11.13 -3.62
C GLN A 119 1.76 9.83 -4.41
N PHE A 120 1.36 9.84 -5.68
CA PHE A 120 1.40 8.64 -6.53
C PHE A 120 2.81 8.09 -6.72
N GLU A 121 3.80 8.96 -6.97
CA GLU A 121 5.19 8.51 -7.21
C GLU A 121 5.81 7.93 -5.94
N GLN A 122 5.48 8.47 -4.77
CA GLN A 122 5.95 7.95 -3.50
C GLN A 122 5.28 6.61 -3.16
N ALA A 123 3.98 6.48 -3.43
CA ALA A 123 3.26 5.21 -3.32
C ALA A 123 3.87 4.15 -4.26
N LEU A 124 4.15 4.48 -5.51
CA LEU A 124 4.84 3.59 -6.45
C LEU A 124 6.21 3.13 -5.93
N ASP A 125 7.02 4.05 -5.41
CA ASP A 125 8.35 3.71 -4.90
C ASP A 125 8.28 2.78 -3.68
N LEU A 126 7.25 2.88 -2.84
CA LEU A 126 7.02 1.96 -1.72
C LEU A 126 6.58 0.58 -2.18
N LEU A 127 5.68 0.53 -3.16
CA LEU A 127 5.24 -0.72 -3.77
C LEU A 127 6.43 -1.53 -4.32
N LEU A 128 7.36 -0.83 -4.97
CA LEU A 128 8.60 -1.41 -5.50
C LEU A 128 9.63 -1.78 -4.41
N GLN A 129 9.47 -1.27 -3.19
CA GLN A 129 10.26 -1.67 -2.02
C GLN A 129 9.67 -2.90 -1.30
N GLY A 130 8.49 -3.37 -1.71
CA GLY A 130 7.80 -4.52 -1.13
C GLY A 130 6.67 -4.16 -0.16
N ASP A 131 6.39 -2.87 0.02
CA ASP A 131 5.25 -2.43 0.83
C ASP A 131 3.93 -2.79 0.15
N THR A 132 2.92 -3.03 0.98
CA THR A 132 1.54 -3.27 0.53
C THR A 132 0.75 -1.97 0.59
N ILE A 133 0.02 -1.63 -0.47
CA ILE A 133 -0.74 -0.39 -0.56
C ILE A 133 -2.23 -0.70 -0.56
N LEU A 134 -2.98 -0.04 0.33
CA LEU A 134 -4.43 -0.01 0.31
C LEU A 134 -4.90 1.30 -0.31
N LEU A 135 -5.68 1.22 -1.39
CA LEU A 135 -6.39 2.35 -1.99
C LEU A 135 -7.87 2.25 -1.65
N LEU A 136 -8.47 3.37 -1.26
CA LEU A 136 -9.91 3.56 -0.95
C LEU A 136 -10.51 4.67 -1.80
#